data_AF-A0A645HYQ4-F1
#
_entry.id   AF-A0A645HYQ4-F1
#
_cell.length_a   1.000
_cell.length_b   1.000
_cell.length_c   1.000
_cell.angle_alpha   90.00
_cell.angle_beta   90.00
_cell.angle_gamma   90.00
#
_symmetry.space_group_name_H-M   'P 1'
#
loop_
_entity.id
_entity.type
_entity.pdbx_description
1 polymer ?
#
loop_
_entity_poly.entity_id
_entity_poly.type
_entity_poly.pdbx_seq_one_letter_code
_entity_poly.pdbx_strand_id
1 'polypeptide(L)' 'MCAYLIDLKGQEVQVNVVDGATLRDAQKHPENYQDLVIRVAGYSARFVELDKELQDDIIRRTEHQTV' A
#
# COMPACT_ATOMS: atom_id res chain seq x y z
N MET A 1 24.84 -2.02 -36.38
CA MET A 1 23.49 -2.30 -35.84
C MET A 1 23.40 -1.67 -34.47
N CYS A 2 22.27 -1.02 -34.22
CA CYS A 2 22.10 0.04 -33.23
C CYS A 2 22.41 -0.33 -31.77
N ALA A 3 22.87 0.71 -31.09
CA ALA A 3 23.14 0.92 -29.69
C ALA A 3 22.11 0.33 -28.70
N TYR A 4 22.63 -0.29 -27.64
CA TYR A 4 22.50 0.21 -26.26
C TYR A 4 21.08 0.54 -25.76
N LEU A 5 20.40 -0.43 -25.14
CA LEU A 5 19.40 -0.18 -24.08
C LEU A 5 19.37 -1.36 -23.09
N ILE A 6 20.41 -1.41 -22.24
CA ILE A 6 20.19 -1.81 -20.85
C ILE A 6 19.52 -0.60 -20.20
N ASP A 7 18.22 -0.64 -19.88
CA ASP A 7 17.58 0.02 -18.73
C ASP A 7 16.04 -0.05 -18.80
N LEU A 8 15.37 0.13 -17.65
CA LEU A 8 13.92 0.14 -17.40
C LEU A 8 13.30 -1.27 -17.21
N LYS A 9 13.42 -1.92 -16.04
CA LYS A 9 12.76 -1.51 -14.77
C LYS A 9 11.41 -0.85 -15.04
N GLY A 10 10.36 -1.65 -15.24
CA GLY A 10 9.09 -1.07 -15.68
C GLY A 10 7.87 -1.99 -15.62
N GLN A 11 7.79 -2.89 -14.65
CA GLN A 11 6.50 -3.35 -14.16
C GLN A 11 6.56 -3.35 -12.64
N GLU A 12 6.60 -2.14 -12.06
CA GLU A 12 6.00 -1.96 -10.75
C GLU A 12 4.54 -2.40 -10.89
N VAL A 13 4.31 -3.66 -10.57
CA VAL A 13 3.00 -4.14 -10.18
C VAL A 13 2.68 -3.38 -8.90
N GLN A 14 2.20 -2.14 -9.01
CA GLN A 14 1.51 -1.43 -7.92
C GLN A 14 0.12 -2.06 -7.74
N VAL A 15 0.08 -3.38 -7.60
CA VAL A 15 -1.05 -4.07 -7.02
C VAL A 15 -0.86 -3.87 -5.52
N ASN A 16 -1.36 -2.74 -5.02
CA ASN A 16 -1.52 -2.45 -3.59
C ASN A 16 -2.63 -3.35 -3.01
N VAL A 17 -2.53 -4.67 -3.18
CA VAL A 17 -3.28 -5.62 -2.36
C VAL A 17 -2.44 -5.78 -1.09
N VAL A 18 -2.49 -4.77 -0.24
CA VAL A 18 -1.90 -4.86 1.09
C VAL A 18 -2.83 -5.75 1.89
N ASP A 19 -2.38 -6.96 2.20
CA ASP A 19 -3.18 -7.92 2.95
C ASP A 19 -3.65 -7.29 4.27
N GLY A 20 -4.86 -7.64 4.72
CA GLY A 20 -5.41 -7.14 5.99
C GLY A 20 -4.47 -7.42 7.17
N ALA A 21 -3.71 -8.51 7.09
CA ALA A 21 -2.65 -8.85 8.04
C ALA A 21 -1.51 -7.81 8.07
N THR A 22 -1.03 -7.35 6.92
CA THR A 22 0.04 -6.34 6.82
C THR A 22 -0.42 -4.98 7.34
N LEU A 23 -1.67 -4.59 7.07
CA LEU A 23 -2.25 -3.37 7.62
C LEU A 23 -2.39 -3.44 9.14
N ARG A 24 -2.80 -4.59 9.70
CA ARG A 24 -2.82 -4.82 11.16
C ARG A 24 -1.43 -4.80 11.78
N ASP A 25 -0.41 -5.26 11.06
CA ASP A 25 0.98 -5.18 11.54
C ASP A 25 1.47 -3.73 11.50
N ALA A 26 1.12 -2.97 10.46
CA ALA A 26 1.40 -1.54 10.38
C ALA A 26 0.71 -0.71 11.48
N GLN A 27 -0.44 -1.15 12.00
CA GLN A 27 -1.05 -0.55 13.20
C GLN A 27 -0.26 -0.81 14.48
N LYS A 28 0.39 -1.97 14.59
CA LYS A 28 1.16 -2.36 15.78
C LYS A 28 2.58 -1.81 15.75
N HIS A 29 3.16 -1.72 14.56
CA HIS A 29 4.54 -1.33 14.30
C HIS A 29 4.63 -0.20 13.26
N PRO A 30 4.04 0.99 13.53
CA PRO A 30 4.07 2.09 12.57
C PRO A 30 5.49 2.50 12.17
N GLU A 31 6.50 2.26 13.02
CA GLU A 31 7.91 2.51 12.75
C GLU A 31 8.47 1.75 11.54
N ASN A 32 7.95 0.54 11.28
CA ASN A 32 8.38 -0.32 10.18
C ASN A 32 7.64 -0.01 8.87
N TYR A 33 6.55 0.76 8.96
CA TYR A 33 5.63 1.04 7.86
C TYR A 33 5.46 2.54 7.61
N GLN A 34 6.47 3.35 7.94
CA GLN A 34 6.45 4.81 7.71
C GLN A 34 6.29 5.19 6.24
N ASP A 35 6.81 4.35 5.34
CA ASP A 35 6.70 4.50 3.89
C ASP A 35 5.46 3.81 3.30
N LEU A 36 4.57 3.25 4.15
CA LEU A 36 3.36 2.58 3.69
C LEU A 36 2.33 3.63 3.24
N VAL A 37 2.26 3.82 1.92
CA VAL A 37 1.28 4.70 1.27
C VAL A 37 0.12 3.87 0.76
N ILE A 38 -1.08 4.24 1.18
CA ILE A 38 -2.34 3.65 0.75
C ILE A 38 -3.08 4.61 -0.17
N ARG A 39 -3.70 4.03 -1.19
CA ARG A 39 -4.48 4.77 -2.19
C ARG A 39 -5.95 4.63 -1.88
N VAL A 40 -6.53 5.68 -1.32
CA VAL A 40 -7.97 5.82 -1.13
C VAL A 40 -8.58 6.37 -2.43
N ALA A 41 -9.85 6.08 -2.70
CA ALA A 41 -10.58 6.57 -3.86
C ALA A 41 -10.63 8.12 -3.88
N GLY A 42 -9.58 8.74 -4.45
CA GLY A 42 -9.43 10.19 -4.58
C GLY A 42 -8.10 10.75 -4.06
N TYR A 43 -7.33 10.04 -3.22
CA TYR A 43 -6.05 10.55 -2.70
C TYR A 43 -5.14 9.42 -2.18
N SER A 44 -3.83 9.69 -2.14
CA SER A 44 -2.84 8.79 -1.53
C SER A 44 -2.37 9.41 -0.21
N ALA A 45 -2.33 8.61 0.85
CA ALA A 45 -1.91 9.05 2.17
C ALA A 45 -1.06 7.97 2.86
N ARG A 46 -0.21 8.36 3.82
CA ARG A 46 0.56 7.41 4.62
C ARG A 46 -0.37 6.75 5.63
N PHE A 47 -0.41 5.42 5.65
CA PHE A 47 -1.30 4.65 6.53
C PHE A 47 -1.07 4.99 8.01
N VAL A 48 0.19 5.15 8.40
CA VAL A 48 0.59 5.48 9.77
C VAL A 48 0.21 6.90 10.21
N GLU A 49 -0.10 7.79 9.26
CA GLU A 49 -0.59 9.16 9.55
C GLU A 49 -2.11 9.25 9.65
N LEU A 50 -2.84 8.18 9.30
CA LEU A 50 -4.28 8.15 9.38
C LEU A 50 -4.76 7.80 10.79
N ASP A 51 -5.96 8.28 11.13
CA ASP A 51 -6.64 7.88 12.36
C ASP A 51 -6.91 6.37 12.40
N LYS A 52 -6.88 5.80 13.61
CA LYS A 52 -7.13 4.37 13.82
C LYS A 52 -8.47 3.90 13.24
N GLU A 53 -9.51 4.74 13.34
CA GLU A 53 -10.83 4.44 12.74
C GLU A 53 -10.76 4.34 11.21
N LEU A 54 -9.99 5.22 10.56
CA LEU A 54 -9.81 5.22 9.11
C LEU A 54 -8.92 4.04 8.67
N GLN A 55 -7.89 3.72 9.44
CA GLN A 55 -7.08 2.53 9.24
C GLN A 55 -7.93 1.25 9.30
N ASP A 56 -8.80 1.13 10.31
CA ASP A 56 -9.72 -0.01 10.47
C ASP A 56 -10.74 -0.09 9.33
N ASP A 57 -11.27 1.05 8.88
CA ASP A 57 -12.18 1.10 7.73
C ASP A 57 -11.49 0.63 6.44
N ILE A 58 -10.22 1.00 6.24
CA ILE A 58 -9.41 0.56 5.11
C ILE A 58 -9.12 -0.94 5.20
N ILE A 59 -8.73 -1.45 6.37
CA ILE A 59 -8.53 -2.89 6.61
C ILE A 59 -9.79 -3.67 6.25
N ARG A 60 -10.96 -3.22 6.73
CA ARG A 60 -12.25 -3.85 6.43
C ARG A 60 -12.53 -3.85 4.93
N ARG A 61 -12.34 -2.72 4.23
CA ARG A 61 -12.54 -2.65 2.78
C ARG A 61 -11.61 -3.59 2.02
N THR A 62 -10.36 -3.70 2.44
CA THR A 62 -9.37 -4.58 1.81
C THR A 62 -9.67 -6.07 2.06
N GLU A 63 -10.11 -6.44 3.27
CA GLU A 63 -10.58 -7.80 3.58
C GLU A 63 -11.82 -8.18 2.74
N HIS A 64 -12.71 -7.22 2.46
CA HIS A 64 -13.92 -7.44 1.67
C HIS A 64 -13.71 -7.52 0.15
N GLN A 65 -12.57 -7.07 -0.39
CA GLN A 65 -12.30 -7.06 -1.82
C GLN A 65 -11.75 -8.41 -2.35
N THR A 66 -11.47 -9.36 -1.44
CA THR A 66 -10.93 -10.69 -1.76
C THR A 66 -12.04 -11.75 -1.81
N VAL A 67 -13.11 -11.48 -2.57
CA VAL A 67 -14.15 -12.45 -2.94
C VAL A 67 -14.40 -12.48 -4.44
#